data_AF-A0A6C0FAG7-F1
#
_entry.id   AF-A0A6C0FAG7-F1
#
_cell.length_a   1.000
_cell.length_b   1.000
_cell.length_c   1.000
_cell.angle_alpha   90.00
_cell.angle_beta   90.00
_cell.angle_gamma   90.00
#
_symmetry.space_group_name_H-M   'P 1'
#
loop_
_entity.id
_entity.type
_entity.pdbx_description
1 polymer ?
#
loop_
_entity_poly.entity_id
_entity_poly.type
_entity_poly.pdbx_seq_one_letter_code
_entity_poly.pdbx_strand_id
1 'polypeptide(L)' 'MSHGTPYKKSTAKMRWKWKKKRVRRLQRSRRKMRARAK' A
#
# COMPACT_ATOMS: atom_id res chain seq x y z
N MET A 1 -5.35 7.25 -10.88
CA MET A 1 -4.70 5.97 -10.51
C MET A 1 -5.08 4.94 -11.57
N SER A 2 -4.22 4.70 -12.56
CA SER A 2 -4.52 3.74 -13.63
C SER A 2 -4.65 2.33 -13.02
N HIS A 3 -5.84 1.73 -13.14
CA HIS A 3 -6.17 0.46 -12.52
C HIS A 3 -6.31 -0.63 -13.59
N GLY A 4 -5.18 -1.13 -14.09
CA GLY A 4 -5.14 -2.54 -14.46
C GLY A 4 -5.55 -3.40 -13.26
N THR A 5 -6.19 -4.54 -13.51
CA THR A 5 -6.67 -5.47 -12.48
C THR A 5 -5.52 -5.84 -11.52
N PRO A 6 -5.47 -5.29 -10.29
CA PRO A 6 -4.26 -5.34 -9.45
C PRO A 6 -3.97 -6.74 -8.89
N TYR A 7 -4.92 -7.65 -9.07
CA TYR A 7 -4.83 -9.06 -8.73
C TYR A 7 -4.24 -9.92 -9.85
N LYS A 8 -4.27 -9.46 -11.11
CA LYS A 8 -3.66 -10.19 -12.22
C LYS A 8 -2.15 -10.26 -11.98
N LYS A 9 -1.63 -11.48 -11.95
CA LYS A 9 -0.19 -11.78 -11.85
C LYS A 9 0.36 -12.21 -13.21
N SER A 10 0.15 -11.41 -14.25
CA SER A 10 0.82 -11.64 -15.55
C SER A 10 2.34 -11.51 -15.45
N THR A 11 2.81 -10.78 -14.43
CA THR A 11 4.22 -10.65 -14.04
C THR A 11 4.41 -11.21 -12.62
N ALA A 12 5.58 -11.77 -12.31
CA ALA A 12 5.96 -12.28 -10.98
C ALA A 12 6.07 -11.16 -9.92
N LYS A 13 4.94 -10.55 -9.59
CA LYS A 13 4.83 -9.47 -8.60
C LYS A 13 4.33 -10.01 -7.26
N MET A 14 4.72 -9.33 -6.19
CA MET A 14 4.21 -9.59 -4.85
C MET A 14 2.68 -9.56 -4.82
N ARG A 15 2.06 -10.56 -4.18
CA ARG A 15 0.60 -10.67 -4.09
C ARG A 15 0.00 -9.37 -3.57
N TRP A 16 -0.99 -8.86 -4.30
CA TRP A 16 -1.66 -7.59 -4.01
C TRP A 16 -2.11 -7.43 -2.56
N LYS A 17 -2.67 -8.48 -1.95
CA LYS A 17 -3.10 -8.47 -0.53
C LYS A 17 -1.96 -8.07 0.42
N TRP A 18 -0.76 -8.61 0.21
CA TRP A 18 0.41 -8.31 1.03
C TRP A 18 0.95 -6.91 0.75
N LYS A 19 0.98 -6.49 -0.52
CA LYS A 19 1.32 -5.12 -0.91
C LYS A 19 0.36 -4.10 -0.25
N LYS A 20 -0.94 -4.37 -0.29
CA LYS A 20 -1.99 -3.53 0.33
C LYS A 20 -1.80 -3.44 1.86
N LYS A 21 -1.52 -4.57 2.53
CA LYS A 21 -1.24 -4.60 3.98
C LYS A 21 0.01 -3.77 4.33
N ARG A 22 1.07 -3.88 3.53
CA ARG A 22 2.33 -3.13 3.72
C ARG A 22 2.11 -1.62 3.60
N VAL A 23 1.44 -1.18 2.52
CA VAL A 23 1.16 0.25 2.28
C VAL A 23 0.28 0.85 3.38
N ARG A 24 -0.75 0.12 3.86
CA ARG A 24 -1.61 0.57 4.95
C ARG A 24 -0.85 0.79 6.27
N ARG A 25 0.11 -0.08 6.61
CA ARG A 25 0.97 0.09 7.80
C ARG A 25 1.80 1.36 7.68
N LEU A 26 2.46 1.56 6.54
CA LEU A 26 3.27 2.76 6.28
C LEU A 26 2.44 4.06 6.36
N GLN A 27 1.25 4.08 5.76
CA GLN A 27 0.35 5.23 5.84
C GLN A 27 -0.10 5.53 7.28
N ARG A 28 -0.35 4.50 8.11
CA ARG A 28 -0.71 4.69 9.52
C ARG A 28 0.43 5.33 10.31
N SER A 29 1.67 4.89 10.12
CA SER A 29 2.84 5.49 10.76
C SER A 29 3.04 6.94 10.33
N ARG A 30 2.96 7.23 9.02
CA ARG A 30 3.07 8.60 8.49
C ARG A 30 1.98 9.53 9.02
N ARG A 31 0.74 9.03 9.18
CA ARG A 31 -0.36 9.82 9.78
C ARG A 31 -0.08 10.18 11.24
N LYS A 32 0.41 9.23 12.05
CA LYS A 32 0.77 9.50 13.44
C LYS A 32 1.91 10.53 13.54
N MET A 33 2.94 10.38 12.72
CA MET A 33 4.05 11.35 12.67
C MET A 33 3.55 12.76 12.30
N ARG A 34 2.72 12.89 11.26
CA ARG A 34 2.15 14.19 10.86
C ARG A 34 1.23 14.80 11.92
N ALA A 35 0.49 13.98 12.66
CA ALA A 35 -0.36 14.46 13.74
C ALA A 35 0.44 14.98 14.94
N ARG A 36 1.69 14.52 15.13
CA ARG A 36 2.60 15.04 16.17
C ARG A 36 3.36 16.28 15.74
N ALA A 37 3.56 16.45 14.44
CA ALA A 37 4.25 17.60 13.86
C ALA A 37 3.32 18.80 13.63
N LYS A 38 2.00 18.58 13.75
CA LYS A 38 0.99 19.63 13.86
C LYS A 38 0.77 19.91 15.34
#